data_AF-A0A2S2NGW0-F1
#
_entry.id   AF-A0A2S2NGW0-F1
#
_cell.length_a   1.000
_cell.length_b   1.000
_cell.length_c   1.000
_cell.angle_alpha   90.00
_cell.angle_beta   90.00
_cell.angle_gamma   90.00
#
_symmetry.space_group_name_H-M   'P 1'
#
loop_
_entity.id
_entity.type
_entity.pdbx_description
1 polymer ?
#
loop_
_entity_poly.entity_id
_entity_poly.type
_entity_poly.pdbx_seq_one_letter_code
_entity_poly.pdbx_strand_id
1 'polypeptide(L)'
;MSITVAVNATDGANGPQAAVCQSAAQHNNCGGYNGGGDGDGIGIDGAGIGSVNEDTAVFNRENKDQRHEQLEKDCRNLLNQKDKACCYNFRDFIRNKELNEENEVQLWETKWNSLMSYIRTVYRMAMDGVVVERYPPHNIFKEAAYESKSCDSYHVFQNVENLVMEFVLEARSRQVQILEKKNKETPEMPQVFVFCLLDSYRRLMAATDHLKDVIKPIEEYHLSKFNLSWRMMNQYLYHSRLYADRTIYHLVTTFIEQILSIPILSKSLLSASLIHDYT
;
A
#
# COMPACT_ATOMS: atom_id res chain seq x y z
N MET A 1 5.43 -36.53 6.36
CA MET A 1 4.08 -36.30 5.82
C MET A 1 4.23 -35.36 4.64
N SER A 2 4.24 -35.94 3.44
CA SER A 2 4.37 -35.23 2.17
C SER A 2 2.98 -34.98 1.60
N ILE A 3 2.73 -33.79 1.08
CA ILE A 3 1.60 -33.56 0.18
C ILE A 3 2.17 -33.12 -1.15
N THR A 4 2.05 -34.04 -2.11
CA THR A 4 2.28 -33.87 -3.52
C THR A 4 0.99 -33.33 -4.14
N VAL A 5 1.05 -32.27 -4.94
CA VAL A 5 0.04 -32.01 -5.97
C VAL A 5 0.77 -31.58 -7.24
N ALA A 6 0.57 -32.36 -8.29
CA ALA A 6 1.16 -32.15 -9.61
C ALA A 6 0.07 -31.72 -10.60
N VAL A 7 0.35 -30.61 -11.28
CA VAL A 7 0.07 -30.20 -12.68
C VAL A 7 -1.36 -30.26 -13.25
N ASN A 8 -1.78 -29.14 -13.87
CA ASN A 8 -1.77 -29.14 -15.34
C ASN A 8 -1.58 -27.74 -15.94
N ALA A 9 -0.81 -27.69 -17.02
CA ALA A 9 -0.56 -26.52 -17.85
C ALA A 9 -1.46 -26.57 -19.09
N THR A 10 -2.01 -25.43 -19.48
CA THR A 10 -2.42 -25.16 -20.86
C THR A 10 -2.04 -23.72 -21.21
N ASP A 11 -1.31 -23.60 -22.30
CA ASP A 11 -0.80 -22.37 -22.91
C ASP A 11 -1.88 -21.36 -23.29
N GLY A 12 -1.51 -20.08 -23.39
CA GLY A 12 -2.30 -19.09 -24.13
C GLY A 12 -2.08 -17.64 -23.72
N ALA A 13 -1.01 -17.04 -24.25
CA ALA A 13 -0.82 -15.62 -24.54
C ALA A 13 -1.79 -14.62 -23.88
N ASN A 14 -1.35 -13.92 -22.83
CA ASN A 14 -1.72 -12.52 -22.54
C ASN A 14 -0.70 -11.96 -21.53
N GLY A 15 0.08 -10.95 -21.95
CA GLY A 15 1.08 -10.30 -21.11
C GLY A 15 0.44 -9.53 -19.93
N PRO A 16 1.20 -9.25 -18.86
CA PRO A 16 0.66 -8.53 -17.71
C PRO A 16 0.43 -7.05 -18.10
N GLN A 17 -0.85 -6.68 -18.19
CA GLN A 17 -1.30 -5.30 -18.30
C GLN A 17 -0.99 -4.57 -16.99
N ALA A 18 -0.34 -3.41 -17.10
CA ALA A 18 -0.01 -2.53 -15.99
C ALA A 18 -1.29 -2.08 -15.27
N ALA A 19 -1.43 -2.44 -14.00
CA ALA A 19 -2.45 -1.90 -13.13
C ALA A 19 -2.02 -0.50 -12.66
N VAL A 20 -2.50 0.52 -13.38
CA VAL A 20 -2.59 1.88 -12.87
C VAL A 20 -3.83 1.93 -11.98
N CYS A 21 -3.65 2.08 -10.66
CA CYS A 21 -4.78 2.26 -9.76
C CYS A 21 -4.64 3.58 -9.00
N GLN A 22 -5.70 4.37 -9.19
CA GLN A 22 -5.92 5.73 -8.75
C GLN A 22 -6.13 5.83 -7.23
N SER A 23 -5.82 7.01 -6.69
CA SER A 23 -5.95 7.40 -5.28
C SER A 23 -7.33 7.06 -4.68
N ALA A 24 -7.29 6.44 -3.50
CA ALA A 24 -8.47 6.08 -2.72
C ALA A 24 -9.02 7.29 -1.95
N ALA A 25 -10.04 7.93 -2.52
CA ALA A 25 -10.96 8.82 -1.81
C ALA A 25 -12.40 8.29 -1.96
N GLN A 26 -12.61 6.99 -1.72
CA GLN A 26 -13.94 6.40 -1.66
C GLN A 26 -13.95 5.28 -0.61
N HIS A 27 -15.02 5.25 0.19
CA HIS A 27 -15.36 4.29 1.24
C HIS A 27 -14.90 4.61 2.67
N ASN A 28 -15.64 5.52 3.32
CA ASN A 28 -16.00 5.38 4.74
C ASN A 28 -17.51 5.57 4.88
N ASN A 29 -18.25 4.49 5.09
CA ASN A 29 -19.61 4.58 5.63
C ASN A 29 -19.85 3.40 6.57
N CYS A 30 -19.56 3.59 7.85
CA CYS A 30 -20.03 2.72 8.92
C CYS A 30 -21.30 3.34 9.50
N GLY A 31 -22.45 2.71 9.24
CA GLY A 31 -23.74 3.14 9.79
C GLY A 31 -24.69 1.97 10.00
N GLY A 32 -24.82 1.54 11.26
CA GLY A 32 -26.05 1.07 11.89
C GLY A 32 -26.80 -0.12 11.31
N TYR A 33 -26.64 -1.28 11.95
CA TYR A 33 -27.65 -2.35 11.94
C TYR A 33 -28.99 -1.83 12.47
N ASN A 34 -30.08 -2.12 11.75
CA ASN A 34 -31.41 -2.35 12.32
C ASN A 34 -32.15 -3.38 11.47
N GLY A 35 -32.59 -4.46 12.11
CA GLY A 35 -33.33 -5.54 11.48
C GLY A 35 -34.84 -5.27 11.36
N GLY A 36 -35.49 -6.03 10.50
CA GLY A 36 -36.95 -6.17 10.47
C GLY A 36 -37.51 -6.70 9.15
N GLY A 37 -37.82 -8.01 9.12
CA GLY A 37 -39.11 -8.56 8.68
C GLY A 37 -39.50 -8.63 7.20
N ASP A 38 -39.58 -9.88 6.71
CA ASP A 38 -40.60 -10.52 5.84
C ASP A 38 -40.84 -10.06 4.39
N GLY A 39 -40.86 -11.05 3.48
CA GLY A 39 -41.62 -11.00 2.24
C GLY A 39 -41.08 -11.84 1.07
N ASP A 40 -41.77 -12.96 0.79
CA ASP A 40 -41.65 -13.92 -0.31
C ASP A 40 -41.33 -13.40 -1.74
N GLY A 41 -40.74 -14.27 -2.57
CA GLY A 41 -41.04 -14.29 -4.02
C GLY A 41 -39.90 -14.69 -4.98
N ILE A 42 -40.09 -15.80 -5.70
CA ILE A 42 -39.18 -16.45 -6.66
C ILE A 42 -39.21 -15.77 -8.05
N GLY A 43 -38.07 -15.71 -8.76
CA GLY A 43 -37.98 -15.49 -10.22
C GLY A 43 -36.53 -15.58 -10.73
N ILE A 44 -36.27 -16.34 -11.81
CA ILE A 44 -34.97 -16.96 -12.12
C ILE A 44 -34.12 -16.30 -13.21
N ASP A 45 -34.43 -15.22 -13.93
CA ASP A 45 -33.82 -15.12 -15.27
C ASP A 45 -32.39 -14.51 -15.31
N GLY A 46 -31.43 -15.26 -15.86
CA GLY A 46 -30.05 -14.83 -16.05
C GLY A 46 -29.82 -13.97 -17.29
N ALA A 47 -29.02 -12.92 -17.14
CA ALA A 47 -28.07 -12.33 -18.09
C ALA A 47 -27.70 -10.91 -17.62
N GLY A 48 -26.42 -10.54 -17.65
CA GLY A 48 -26.01 -9.14 -17.62
C GLY A 48 -24.92 -8.81 -16.62
N ILE A 49 -23.70 -8.70 -17.14
CA ILE A 49 -22.61 -7.93 -16.55
C ILE A 49 -23.13 -6.51 -16.27
N GLY A 50 -23.07 -6.09 -15.00
CA GLY A 50 -23.58 -4.79 -14.56
C GLY A 50 -22.62 -4.15 -13.56
N SER A 51 -21.87 -3.19 -14.08
CA SER A 51 -21.17 -2.10 -13.38
C SER A 51 -21.71 -1.83 -11.96
N VAL A 52 -20.85 -1.86 -10.94
CA VAL A 52 -21.18 -1.25 -9.65
C VAL A 52 -21.11 0.25 -9.90
N ASN A 53 -22.29 0.82 -10.16
CA ASN A 53 -22.45 2.09 -10.84
C ASN A 53 -21.83 3.26 -10.07
N GLU A 54 -21.01 4.03 -10.79
CA GLU A 54 -20.75 5.46 -10.55
C GLU A 54 -22.08 6.22 -10.31
N ASP A 55 -23.16 5.75 -10.93
CA ASP A 55 -24.53 6.22 -10.71
C ASP A 55 -25.01 6.10 -9.27
N THR A 56 -24.48 5.22 -8.42
CA THR A 56 -24.97 5.03 -7.04
C THR A 56 -24.40 6.07 -6.06
N ALA A 57 -23.15 6.48 -6.27
CA ALA A 57 -22.51 7.57 -5.52
C ALA A 57 -23.06 8.93 -5.98
N VAL A 58 -23.27 9.07 -7.30
CA VAL A 58 -23.99 10.19 -7.89
C VAL A 58 -25.44 10.22 -7.38
N PHE A 59 -26.17 9.09 -7.36
CA PHE A 59 -27.54 9.00 -6.81
C PHE A 59 -27.61 9.42 -5.35
N ASN A 60 -26.61 9.07 -4.54
CA ASN A 60 -26.61 9.40 -3.11
C ASN A 60 -26.28 10.87 -2.86
N ARG A 61 -25.43 11.50 -3.70
CA ARG A 61 -25.22 12.96 -3.69
C ARG A 61 -26.43 13.69 -4.24
N GLU A 62 -26.95 13.28 -5.39
CA GLU A 62 -28.17 13.82 -6.00
C GLU A 62 -29.37 13.68 -5.07
N ASN A 63 -29.54 12.56 -4.37
CA ASN A 63 -30.61 12.41 -3.36
C ASN A 63 -30.40 13.31 -2.14
N LYS A 64 -29.15 13.52 -1.68
CA LYS A 64 -28.87 14.47 -0.59
C LYS A 64 -29.14 15.91 -1.02
N ASP A 65 -28.74 16.27 -2.24
CA ASP A 65 -28.92 17.59 -2.82
C ASP A 65 -30.41 17.87 -3.11
N GLN A 66 -31.15 16.89 -3.62
CA GLN A 66 -32.60 16.97 -3.81
C GLN A 66 -33.35 17.10 -2.48
N ARG A 67 -32.93 16.39 -1.42
CA ARG A 67 -33.52 16.57 -0.08
C ARG A 67 -33.23 17.96 0.48
N HIS A 68 -32.03 18.48 0.30
CA HIS A 68 -31.69 19.85 0.68
C HIS A 68 -32.50 20.89 -0.09
N GLU A 69 -32.69 20.69 -1.40
CA GLU A 69 -33.47 21.57 -2.25
C GLU A 69 -34.97 21.54 -1.90
N GLN A 70 -35.50 20.36 -1.56
CA GLN A 70 -36.88 20.18 -1.11
C GLN A 70 -37.11 20.85 0.25
N LEU A 71 -36.21 20.66 1.22
CA LEU A 71 -36.20 21.39 2.49
C LEU A 71 -36.14 22.91 2.29
N GLU A 72 -35.38 23.39 1.29
CA GLU A 72 -35.30 24.81 0.98
C GLU A 72 -36.61 25.37 0.39
N LYS A 73 -37.32 24.58 -0.41
CA LYS A 73 -38.66 24.92 -0.92
C LYS A 73 -39.68 24.95 0.23
N ASP A 74 -39.65 23.96 1.11
CA ASP A 74 -40.60 23.83 2.22
C ASP A 74 -40.40 24.96 3.26
N CYS A 75 -39.15 25.31 3.58
CA CYS A 75 -38.86 26.43 4.48
C CYS A 75 -39.26 27.80 3.91
N ARG A 76 -39.22 27.99 2.58
CA ARG A 76 -39.70 29.23 1.92
C ARG A 76 -41.21 29.39 2.02
N ASN A 77 -41.95 28.28 2.04
CA ASN A 77 -43.41 28.24 2.04
C ASN A 77 -44.04 28.41 3.43
N LEU A 78 -43.25 28.46 4.51
CA LEU A 78 -43.75 28.72 5.86
C LEU A 78 -44.32 30.14 5.98
N LEU A 79 -45.50 30.29 6.60
CA LEU A 79 -46.22 31.57 6.67
C LEU A 79 -45.72 32.50 7.79
N ASN A 80 -45.09 31.97 8.84
CA ASN A 80 -44.68 32.73 10.03
C ASN A 80 -43.16 33.00 10.08
N GLN A 81 -42.78 34.22 10.46
CA GLN A 81 -41.39 34.68 10.52
C GLN A 81 -40.52 33.93 11.54
N LYS A 82 -41.12 33.46 12.65
CA LYS A 82 -40.43 32.65 13.66
C LYS A 82 -40.06 31.26 13.15
N ASP A 83 -40.92 30.65 12.35
CA ASP A 83 -40.71 29.32 11.77
C ASP A 83 -39.67 29.37 10.63
N LYS A 84 -39.67 30.48 9.85
CA LYS A 84 -38.60 30.77 8.89
C LYS A 84 -37.23 30.87 9.57
N ALA A 85 -37.13 31.60 10.68
CA ALA A 85 -35.87 31.74 11.42
C ALA A 85 -35.38 30.40 12.01
N CYS A 86 -36.30 29.56 12.51
CA CYS A 86 -35.99 28.20 12.96
C CYS A 86 -35.41 27.33 11.83
N CYS A 87 -36.03 27.39 10.65
CA CYS A 87 -35.57 26.72 9.43
C CYS A 87 -34.15 27.15 9.01
N TYR A 88 -33.85 28.46 9.01
CA TYR A 88 -32.51 28.96 8.67
C TYR A 88 -31.46 28.48 9.67
N ASN A 89 -31.74 28.56 10.98
CA ASN A 89 -30.81 28.07 12.01
C ASN A 89 -30.55 26.56 11.90
N PHE A 90 -31.58 25.76 11.60
CA PHE A 90 -31.42 24.32 11.39
C PHE A 90 -30.63 24.02 10.11
N ARG A 91 -30.89 24.74 9.02
CA ARG A 91 -30.12 24.62 7.77
C ARG A 91 -28.65 24.97 7.98
N ASP A 92 -28.38 26.11 8.61
CA ASP A 92 -27.03 26.55 8.89
C ASP A 92 -26.32 25.56 9.82
N PHE A 93 -27.05 24.97 10.78
CA PHE A 93 -26.53 23.88 11.61
C PHE A 93 -26.15 22.63 10.80
N ILE A 94 -27.00 22.15 9.88
CA ILE A 94 -26.68 21.00 9.03
C ILE A 94 -25.49 21.31 8.11
N ARG A 95 -25.49 22.47 7.44
CA ARG A 95 -24.38 22.91 6.59
C ARG A 95 -23.07 23.01 7.38
N ASN A 96 -23.09 23.61 8.56
CA ASN A 96 -21.88 23.73 9.39
C ASN A 96 -21.39 22.36 9.86
N LYS A 97 -22.30 21.42 10.12
CA LYS A 97 -21.94 20.04 10.46
C LYS A 97 -21.27 19.33 9.28
N GLU A 98 -21.84 19.42 8.08
CA GLU A 98 -21.27 18.83 6.86
C GLU A 98 -19.91 19.45 6.53
N LEU A 99 -19.77 20.77 6.61
CA LEU A 99 -18.48 21.45 6.44
C LEU A 99 -17.44 21.02 7.48
N ASN A 100 -17.84 20.82 8.73
CA ASN A 100 -16.93 20.31 9.76
C ASN A 100 -16.50 18.86 9.47
N GLU A 101 -17.42 18.00 9.03
CA GLU A 101 -17.12 16.63 8.61
C GLU A 101 -16.17 16.60 7.40
N GLU A 102 -16.39 17.45 6.39
CA GLU A 102 -15.49 17.60 5.24
C GLU A 102 -14.10 18.09 5.66
N ASN A 103 -14.03 19.06 6.56
CA ASN A 103 -12.76 19.57 7.09
C ASN A 103 -11.99 18.48 7.87
N GLU A 104 -12.69 17.65 8.65
CA GLU A 104 -12.08 16.52 9.38
C GLU A 104 -11.53 15.46 8.42
N VAL A 105 -12.26 15.13 7.36
CA VAL A 105 -11.79 14.18 6.32
C VAL A 105 -10.53 14.72 5.64
N GLN A 106 -10.52 15.99 5.21
CA GLN A 106 -9.35 16.59 4.57
C GLN A 106 -8.13 16.66 5.50
N LEU A 107 -8.36 16.96 6.78
CA LEU A 107 -7.30 16.97 7.79
C LEU A 107 -6.70 15.57 7.96
N TRP A 108 -7.56 14.55 8.06
CA TRP A 108 -7.12 13.16 8.14
C TRP A 108 -6.33 12.73 6.89
N GLU A 109 -6.83 12.99 5.69
CA GLU A 109 -6.14 12.68 4.44
C GLU A 109 -4.75 13.33 4.40
N THR A 110 -4.63 14.57 4.88
CA THR A 110 -3.35 15.28 4.97
C THR A 110 -2.38 14.59 5.93
N LYS A 111 -2.84 14.19 7.13
CA LYS A 111 -2.04 13.43 8.11
C LYS A 111 -1.60 12.08 7.54
N TRP A 112 -2.53 11.35 6.93
CA TRP A 112 -2.30 10.03 6.32
C TRP A 112 -1.28 10.11 5.19
N ASN A 113 -1.45 11.05 4.25
CA ASN A 113 -0.52 11.26 3.14
C ASN A 113 0.88 11.66 3.65
N SER A 114 0.96 12.45 4.72
CA SER A 114 2.23 12.80 5.35
C SER A 114 2.93 11.58 5.94
N LEU A 115 2.19 10.69 6.61
CA LEU A 115 2.70 9.41 7.11
C LEU A 115 3.19 8.49 5.98
N MET A 116 2.40 8.31 4.92
CA MET A 116 2.79 7.48 3.76
C MET A 116 4.05 8.04 3.08
N SER A 117 4.14 9.37 2.95
CA SER A 117 5.31 10.06 2.40
C SER A 117 6.56 9.90 3.27
N TYR A 118 6.39 9.95 4.60
CA TYR A 118 7.46 9.66 5.56
C TYR A 118 8.01 8.24 5.40
N ILE A 119 7.12 7.23 5.38
CA ILE A 119 7.51 5.83 5.20
C ILE A 119 8.22 5.62 3.86
N ARG A 120 7.66 6.17 2.77
CA ARG A 120 8.28 6.12 1.44
C ARG A 120 9.68 6.73 1.44
N THR A 121 9.84 7.87 2.11
CA THR A 121 11.13 8.56 2.22
C THR A 121 12.16 7.72 2.96
N VAL A 122 11.79 7.06 4.06
CA VAL A 122 12.68 6.14 4.79
C VAL A 122 13.14 4.99 3.90
N TYR A 123 12.22 4.37 3.15
CA TYR A 123 12.59 3.31 2.20
C TYR A 123 13.50 3.80 1.08
N ARG A 124 13.23 4.98 0.51
CA ARG A 124 14.10 5.59 -0.50
C ARG A 124 15.50 5.88 0.07
N MET A 125 15.59 6.47 1.25
CA MET A 125 16.87 6.71 1.94
C MET A 125 17.65 5.42 2.14
N ALA A 126 16.98 4.36 2.62
CA ALA A 126 17.60 3.06 2.78
C ALA A 126 18.10 2.49 1.44
N MET A 127 17.30 2.62 0.38
CA MET A 127 17.68 2.17 -0.96
C MET A 127 18.93 2.89 -1.47
N ASP A 128 19.01 4.20 -1.25
CA ASP A 128 20.16 5.04 -1.63
C ASP A 128 21.37 4.86 -0.70
N GLY A 129 21.30 3.94 0.28
CA GLY A 129 22.41 3.63 1.18
C GLY A 129 22.60 4.66 2.29
N VAL A 130 21.64 5.58 2.46
CA VAL A 130 21.65 6.57 3.53
C VAL A 130 21.25 5.90 4.85
N VAL A 131 21.98 6.22 5.92
CA VAL A 131 21.68 5.71 7.27
C VAL A 131 20.35 6.30 7.76
N VAL A 132 19.30 5.48 7.77
CA VAL A 132 17.92 5.86 8.14
C VAL A 132 17.78 6.39 9.57
N GLU A 133 18.67 6.00 10.47
CA GLU A 133 18.68 6.44 11.88
C GLU A 133 18.76 7.97 12.05
N ARG A 134 19.23 8.69 11.02
CA ARG A 134 19.31 10.16 11.00
C ARG A 134 17.97 10.85 10.75
N TYR A 135 16.89 10.10 10.49
CA TYR A 135 15.57 10.63 10.17
C TYR A 135 14.58 10.36 11.30
N PRO A 136 14.58 11.16 12.38
CA PRO A 136 13.87 10.81 13.62
C PRO A 136 12.35 10.74 13.39
N PRO A 137 11.68 9.67 13.84
CA PRO A 137 10.23 9.56 13.75
C PRO A 137 9.58 10.66 14.58
N HIS A 138 8.70 11.43 13.95
CA HIS A 138 7.90 12.44 14.65
C HIS A 138 6.65 11.77 15.22
N ASN A 139 6.30 12.10 16.48
CA ASN A 139 5.11 11.56 17.14
C ASN A 139 3.81 11.81 16.34
N ILE A 140 3.81 12.85 15.50
CA ILE A 140 2.73 13.17 14.56
C ILE A 140 2.38 11.95 13.66
N PHE A 141 3.37 11.17 13.25
CA PHE A 141 3.15 9.99 12.41
C PHE A 141 2.56 8.80 13.18
N LYS A 142 2.83 8.70 14.49
CA LYS A 142 2.21 7.69 15.36
C LYS A 142 0.73 7.99 15.58
N GLU A 143 0.38 9.26 15.74
CA GLU A 143 -1.01 9.70 15.85
C GLU A 143 -1.76 9.39 14.56
N ALA A 144 -1.19 9.74 13.40
CA ALA A 144 -1.78 9.40 12.11
C ALA A 144 -1.95 7.87 11.96
N ALA A 145 -0.94 7.07 12.30
CA ALA A 145 -1.05 5.61 12.26
C ALA A 145 -2.12 5.06 13.22
N TYR A 146 -2.37 5.72 14.36
CA TYR A 146 -3.39 5.32 15.32
C TYR A 146 -4.81 5.66 14.84
N GLU A 147 -4.99 6.83 14.24
CA GLU A 147 -6.28 7.28 13.67
C GLU A 147 -6.76 6.35 12.55
N SER A 148 -5.87 5.62 11.87
CA SER A 148 -6.26 4.63 10.85
C SER A 148 -7.12 3.48 11.37
N LYS A 149 -7.22 3.26 12.69
CA LYS A 149 -8.02 2.18 13.29
C LYS A 149 -9.49 2.14 12.85
N SER A 150 -10.05 3.28 12.44
CA SER A 150 -11.43 3.39 11.92
C SER A 150 -11.54 3.12 10.42
N CYS A 151 -10.42 2.97 9.72
CA CYS A 151 -10.38 2.68 8.29
C CYS A 151 -10.54 1.18 8.02
N ASP A 152 -10.98 0.86 6.80
CA ASP A 152 -10.97 -0.50 6.30
C ASP A 152 -9.55 -1.08 6.29
N SER A 153 -9.43 -2.31 6.81
CA SER A 153 -8.11 -2.92 7.04
C SER A 153 -7.45 -3.44 5.77
N TYR A 154 -8.24 -3.82 4.77
CA TYR A 154 -7.71 -4.23 3.47
C TYR A 154 -7.11 -3.04 2.73
N HIS A 155 -7.78 -1.88 2.73
CA HIS A 155 -7.25 -0.66 2.10
C HIS A 155 -5.97 -0.17 2.78
N VAL A 156 -5.92 -0.17 4.12
CA VAL A 156 -4.70 0.19 4.84
C VAL A 156 -3.56 -0.79 4.52
N PHE A 157 -3.86 -2.09 4.51
CA PHE A 157 -2.90 -3.12 4.10
C PHE A 157 -2.33 -2.86 2.69
N GLN A 158 -3.18 -2.62 1.69
CA GLN A 158 -2.73 -2.35 0.32
C GLN A 158 -1.81 -1.12 0.24
N ASN A 159 -2.13 -0.04 0.96
CA ASN A 159 -1.29 1.16 0.99
C ASN A 159 0.11 0.86 1.54
N VAL A 160 0.20 0.16 2.68
CA VAL A 160 1.51 -0.16 3.28
C VAL A 160 2.27 -1.24 2.53
N GLU A 161 1.56 -2.21 1.93
CA GLU A 161 2.14 -3.22 1.04
C GLU A 161 2.79 -2.54 -0.18
N ASN A 162 2.09 -1.60 -0.81
CA ASN A 162 2.58 -0.87 -1.97
C ASN A 162 3.89 -0.11 -1.68
N LEU A 163 4.02 0.49 -0.49
CA LEU A 163 5.26 1.18 -0.09
C LEU A 163 6.46 0.22 -0.04
N VAL A 164 6.26 -0.99 0.47
CA VAL A 164 7.31 -2.01 0.51
C VAL A 164 7.57 -2.56 -0.89
N MET A 165 6.52 -2.77 -1.68
CA MET A 165 6.63 -3.21 -3.07
C MET A 165 7.44 -2.25 -3.94
N GLU A 166 7.26 -0.93 -3.79
CA GLU A 166 8.08 0.08 -4.46
C GLU A 166 9.58 -0.16 -4.19
N PHE A 167 9.97 -0.39 -2.94
CA PHE A 167 11.35 -0.72 -2.58
C PHE A 167 11.81 -2.03 -3.24
N VAL A 168 11.03 -3.10 -3.13
CA VAL A 168 11.44 -4.43 -3.62
C VAL A 168 11.58 -4.46 -5.14
N LEU A 169 10.68 -3.78 -5.86
CA LEU A 169 10.75 -3.67 -7.32
C LEU A 169 11.97 -2.85 -7.78
N GLU A 170 12.31 -1.78 -7.05
CA GLU A 170 13.53 -1.02 -7.31
C GLU A 170 14.80 -1.86 -7.03
N ALA A 171 14.84 -2.62 -5.93
CA ALA A 171 15.95 -3.54 -5.66
C ALA A 171 16.13 -4.57 -6.79
N ARG A 172 15.00 -5.11 -7.30
CA ARG A 172 15.00 -6.00 -8.47
C ARG A 172 15.56 -5.32 -9.72
N SER A 173 15.10 -4.09 -9.99
CA SER A 173 15.58 -3.30 -11.12
C SER A 173 17.09 -3.10 -11.06
N ARG A 174 17.62 -2.68 -9.90
CA ARG A 174 19.08 -2.52 -9.70
C ARG A 174 19.82 -3.85 -9.89
N GLN A 175 19.25 -4.97 -9.46
CA GLN A 175 19.85 -6.28 -9.67
C GLN A 175 19.97 -6.66 -11.15
N VAL A 176 18.94 -6.36 -11.95
CA VAL A 176 18.95 -6.57 -13.40
C VAL A 176 19.96 -5.63 -14.07
N GLN A 177 20.02 -4.36 -13.64
CA GLN A 177 20.99 -3.39 -14.16
C GLN A 177 22.44 -3.81 -13.93
N ILE A 178 22.76 -4.52 -12.85
CA ILE A 178 24.11 -5.08 -12.62
C ILE A 178 24.49 -6.06 -13.75
N LEU A 179 23.51 -6.84 -14.24
CA LEU A 179 23.71 -7.78 -15.34
C LEU A 179 23.82 -7.06 -16.69
N GLU A 180 23.10 -5.95 -16.88
CA GLU A 180 23.05 -5.20 -18.15
C GLU A 180 24.23 -4.22 -18.33
N LYS A 181 24.63 -3.49 -17.27
CA LYS A 181 25.63 -2.39 -17.35
C LYS A 181 27.02 -2.86 -17.79
N LYS A 182 27.34 -4.14 -17.62
CA LYS A 182 28.62 -4.70 -18.03
C LYS A 182 28.39 -5.85 -18.99
N ASN A 183 28.37 -5.52 -20.28
CA ASN A 183 28.35 -6.39 -21.46
C ASN A 183 29.39 -7.55 -21.48
N LYS A 184 30.11 -7.85 -20.38
CA LYS A 184 31.10 -8.91 -20.25
C LYS A 184 31.12 -9.41 -18.81
N GLU A 185 31.13 -10.73 -18.66
CA GLU A 185 31.40 -11.49 -17.43
C GLU A 185 32.72 -11.01 -16.77
N THR A 186 32.66 -9.91 -16.04
CA THR A 186 33.80 -9.46 -15.24
C THR A 186 33.99 -10.46 -14.08
N PRO A 187 35.22 -10.81 -13.69
CA PRO A 187 35.48 -11.77 -12.61
C PRO A 187 34.82 -11.39 -11.27
N GLU A 188 34.53 -10.10 -11.08
CA GLU A 188 33.94 -9.53 -9.86
C GLU A 188 32.41 -9.59 -9.87
N MET A 189 31.77 -9.79 -11.03
CA MET A 189 30.32 -9.73 -11.18
C MET A 189 29.57 -10.68 -10.23
N PRO A 190 29.98 -11.96 -10.06
CA PRO A 190 29.32 -12.86 -9.11
C PRO A 190 29.30 -12.28 -7.69
N GLN A 191 30.43 -11.72 -7.24
CA GLN A 191 30.60 -11.16 -5.91
C GLN A 191 29.74 -9.89 -5.73
N VAL A 192 29.78 -8.98 -6.71
CA VAL A 192 28.99 -7.75 -6.71
C VAL A 192 27.50 -8.06 -6.73
N PHE A 193 27.07 -8.99 -7.59
CA PHE A 193 25.67 -9.41 -7.70
C PHE A 193 25.14 -9.91 -6.35
N VAL A 194 25.85 -10.86 -5.73
CA VAL A 194 25.43 -11.45 -4.44
C VAL A 194 25.52 -10.41 -3.32
N PHE A 195 26.55 -9.57 -3.28
CA PHE A 195 26.69 -8.51 -2.30
C PHE A 195 25.52 -7.52 -2.37
N CYS A 196 25.21 -6.97 -3.55
CA CYS A 196 24.13 -6.00 -3.73
C CYS A 196 22.75 -6.58 -3.35
N LEU A 197 22.53 -7.87 -3.64
CA LEU A 197 21.30 -8.57 -3.27
C LEU A 197 21.15 -8.74 -1.75
N LEU A 198 22.24 -9.06 -1.04
CA LEU A 198 22.22 -9.19 0.42
C LEU A 198 22.16 -7.82 1.11
N ASP A 199 22.87 -6.84 0.56
CA ASP A 199 22.91 -5.49 1.12
C ASP A 199 21.57 -4.77 0.95
N SER A 200 20.87 -4.96 -0.18
CA SER A 200 19.50 -4.43 -0.35
C SER A 200 18.51 -5.06 0.63
N TYR A 201 18.61 -6.37 0.92
CA TYR A 201 17.81 -6.99 1.99
C TYR A 201 18.13 -6.39 3.37
N ARG A 202 19.42 -6.22 3.69
CA ARG A 202 19.86 -5.58 4.94
C ARG A 202 19.32 -4.16 5.07
N ARG A 203 19.35 -3.37 3.99
CA ARG A 203 18.80 -2.00 3.92
C ARG A 203 17.29 -2.00 4.13
N LEU A 204 16.56 -2.92 3.49
CA LEU A 204 15.11 -3.10 3.73
C LEU A 204 14.85 -3.31 5.21
N MET A 205 15.56 -4.26 5.82
CA MET A 205 15.34 -4.59 7.23
C MET A 205 15.69 -3.45 8.17
N ALA A 206 16.74 -2.68 7.88
CA ALA A 206 17.08 -1.48 8.64
C ALA A 206 15.96 -0.43 8.57
N ALA A 207 15.35 -0.21 7.40
CA ALA A 207 14.19 0.67 7.26
C ALA A 207 12.97 0.13 8.02
N THR A 208 12.69 -1.18 7.92
CA THR A 208 11.61 -1.85 8.64
C THR A 208 11.74 -1.66 10.16
N ASP A 209 12.94 -1.88 10.70
CA ASP A 209 13.23 -1.76 12.13
C ASP A 209 13.17 -0.29 12.60
N HIS A 210 13.62 0.66 11.77
CA HIS A 210 13.50 2.10 12.03
C HIS A 210 12.03 2.55 12.13
N LEU A 211 11.17 2.02 11.26
CA LEU A 211 9.74 2.36 11.20
C LEU A 211 8.89 1.65 12.26
N LYS A 212 9.45 0.70 13.04
CA LYS A 212 8.66 -0.21 13.89
C LYS A 212 7.69 0.53 14.81
N ASP A 213 8.14 1.63 15.42
CA ASP A 213 7.36 2.33 16.43
C ASP A 213 6.25 3.18 15.80
N VAL A 214 6.45 3.64 14.56
CA VAL A 214 5.47 4.41 13.79
C VAL A 214 4.39 3.48 13.21
N ILE A 215 4.80 2.31 12.71
CA ILE A 215 3.89 1.32 12.11
C ILE A 215 3.12 0.51 13.15
N LYS A 216 3.57 0.46 14.41
CA LYS A 216 2.96 -0.37 15.44
C LYS A 216 1.42 -0.30 15.51
N PRO A 217 0.76 0.88 15.49
CA PRO A 217 -0.71 0.93 15.46
C PRO A 217 -1.31 0.28 14.22
N ILE A 218 -0.70 0.46 13.04
CA ILE A 218 -1.14 -0.18 11.80
C ILE A 218 -0.99 -1.70 11.88
N GLU A 219 0.11 -2.18 12.47
CA GLU A 219 0.30 -3.61 12.72
C GLU A 219 -0.79 -4.18 13.62
N GLU A 220 -1.06 -3.52 14.75
CA GLU A 220 -2.03 -3.96 15.75
C GLU A 220 -3.47 -3.95 15.23
N TYR A 221 -3.88 -2.89 14.51
CA TYR A 221 -5.28 -2.73 14.07
C TYR A 221 -5.60 -3.34 12.71
N HIS A 222 -4.60 -3.49 11.82
CA HIS A 222 -4.83 -3.93 10.44
C HIS A 222 -4.07 -5.20 10.10
N LEU A 223 -2.75 -5.24 10.24
CA LEU A 223 -1.95 -6.41 9.80
C LEU A 223 -2.25 -7.67 10.62
N SER A 224 -2.50 -7.50 11.92
CA SER A 224 -2.84 -8.60 12.84
C SER A 224 -4.08 -9.39 12.39
N LYS A 225 -5.04 -8.74 11.71
CA LYS A 225 -6.24 -9.39 11.17
C LYS A 225 -5.94 -10.40 10.05
N PHE A 226 -4.78 -10.26 9.41
CA PHE A 226 -4.26 -11.19 8.40
C PHE A 226 -3.19 -12.13 8.97
N ASN A 227 -2.98 -12.14 10.30
CA ASN A 227 -1.88 -12.84 10.97
C ASN A 227 -0.49 -12.41 10.45
N LEU A 228 -0.34 -11.15 10.06
CA LEU A 228 0.92 -10.58 9.60
C LEU A 228 1.49 -9.62 10.64
N SER A 229 2.82 -9.65 10.81
CA SER A 229 3.56 -8.53 11.37
C SER A 229 4.17 -7.70 10.26
N TRP A 230 4.49 -6.44 10.55
CA TRP A 230 5.18 -5.54 9.64
C TRP A 230 6.48 -6.16 9.12
N ARG A 231 7.26 -6.74 10.04
CA ARG A 231 8.51 -7.44 9.72
C ARG A 231 8.26 -8.63 8.78
N MET A 232 7.28 -9.48 9.08
CA MET A 232 6.97 -10.66 8.28
C MET A 232 6.55 -10.28 6.86
N MET A 233 5.70 -9.26 6.71
CA MET A 233 5.27 -8.77 5.41
C MET A 233 6.45 -8.29 4.56
N ASN A 234 7.38 -7.52 5.16
CA ASN A 234 8.58 -7.05 4.47
C ASN A 234 9.46 -8.20 3.99
N GLN A 235 9.70 -9.19 4.84
CA GLN A 235 10.48 -10.38 4.51
C GLN A 235 9.82 -11.19 3.38
N TYR A 236 8.50 -11.38 3.47
CA TYR A 236 7.74 -12.11 2.49
C TYR A 236 7.75 -11.43 1.11
N LEU A 237 7.53 -10.11 1.06
CA LEU A 237 7.54 -9.37 -0.20
C LEU A 237 8.91 -9.42 -0.86
N TYR A 238 9.99 -9.24 -0.10
CA TYR A 238 11.34 -9.39 -0.62
C TYR A 238 11.59 -10.79 -1.19
N HIS A 239 11.23 -11.83 -0.44
CA HIS A 239 11.41 -13.20 -0.89
C HIS A 239 10.57 -13.50 -2.14
N SER A 240 9.27 -13.26 -2.08
CA SER A 240 8.31 -13.63 -3.14
C SER A 240 8.52 -12.87 -4.45
N ARG A 241 9.02 -11.63 -4.42
CA ARG A 241 9.19 -10.80 -5.63
C ARG A 241 10.60 -10.76 -6.18
N LEU A 242 11.61 -11.08 -5.36
CA LEU A 242 13.01 -11.05 -5.78
C LEU A 242 13.66 -12.43 -5.76
N TYR A 243 13.64 -13.14 -4.63
CA TYR A 243 14.32 -14.44 -4.52
C TYR A 243 13.57 -15.60 -5.16
N ALA A 244 12.24 -15.59 -5.13
CA ALA A 244 11.41 -16.62 -5.74
C ALA A 244 11.39 -16.52 -7.28
N ASP A 245 11.98 -15.45 -7.84
CA ASP A 245 12.24 -15.37 -9.27
C ASP A 245 13.25 -16.45 -9.68
N ARG A 246 12.85 -17.32 -10.60
CA ARG A 246 13.64 -18.47 -11.03
C ARG A 246 15.01 -18.08 -11.59
N THR A 247 15.07 -16.95 -12.32
CA THR A 247 16.30 -16.46 -12.94
C THR A 247 17.26 -15.96 -11.86
N ILE A 248 16.76 -15.13 -10.93
CA ILE A 248 17.56 -14.66 -9.80
C ILE A 248 18.05 -15.83 -8.95
N TYR A 249 17.18 -16.78 -8.62
CA TYR A 249 17.56 -17.96 -7.82
C TYR A 249 18.69 -18.78 -8.47
N HIS A 250 18.57 -19.04 -9.78
CA HIS A 250 19.61 -19.75 -10.53
C HIS A 250 20.93 -18.97 -10.52
N LEU A 251 20.89 -17.67 -10.82
CA LEU A 251 22.08 -16.81 -10.83
C LEU A 251 22.76 -16.76 -9.46
N VAL A 252 22.00 -16.60 -8.38
CA VAL A 252 22.54 -16.63 -7.01
C VAL A 252 23.26 -17.95 -6.74
N THR A 253 22.64 -19.08 -7.09
CA THR A 253 23.23 -20.41 -6.85
C THR A 253 24.54 -20.56 -7.62
N THR A 254 24.53 -20.26 -8.92
CA THR A 254 25.72 -20.33 -9.79
C THR A 254 26.82 -19.38 -9.32
N PHE A 255 26.49 -18.14 -8.97
CA PHE A 255 27.48 -17.17 -8.51
C PHE A 255 28.07 -17.53 -7.16
N ILE A 256 27.29 -18.09 -6.23
CA ILE A 256 27.84 -18.60 -4.97
C ILE A 256 28.84 -19.72 -5.23
N GLU A 257 28.52 -20.69 -6.10
CA GLU A 257 29.46 -21.76 -6.47
C GLU A 257 30.75 -21.20 -7.07
N GLN A 258 30.64 -20.22 -7.98
CA GLN A 258 31.79 -19.53 -8.56
C GLN A 258 32.63 -18.85 -7.48
N ILE A 259 32.01 -18.06 -6.58
CA ILE A 259 32.71 -17.35 -5.50
C ILE A 259 33.45 -18.34 -4.58
N LEU A 260 32.82 -19.46 -4.24
CA LEU A 260 33.41 -20.47 -3.37
C LEU A 260 34.59 -21.21 -4.01
N SER A 261 34.57 -21.36 -5.34
CA SER A 261 35.65 -21.98 -6.11
C SER A 261 36.92 -21.12 -6.23
N ILE A 262 36.83 -19.82 -5.91
CA ILE A 262 37.96 -18.89 -6.00
C ILE A 262 38.95 -19.12 -4.82
N PRO A 263 40.26 -19.27 -5.08
CA PRO A 263 41.28 -19.43 -4.03
C PRO A 263 41.28 -18.26 -3.03
N ILE A 264 41.55 -18.56 -1.75
CA ILE A 264 41.42 -17.61 -0.61
C ILE A 264 42.24 -16.33 -0.79
N LEU A 265 43.36 -16.38 -1.52
CA LEU A 265 44.27 -15.23 -1.77
C LEU A 265 43.69 -14.16 -2.71
N SER A 266 42.62 -14.43 -3.47
CA SER A 266 41.96 -13.46 -4.35
C SER A 266 40.58 -12.99 -3.86
N LYS A 267 40.14 -13.43 -2.66
CA LYS A 267 38.85 -13.06 -2.07
C LYS A 267 38.78 -11.62 -1.54
N SER A 268 39.92 -10.91 -1.44
CA SER A 268 39.99 -9.56 -0.85
C SER A 268 39.75 -8.40 -1.83
N LEU A 269 39.28 -8.66 -3.05
CA LEU A 269 39.27 -7.66 -4.14
C LEU A 269 38.05 -6.73 -4.20
N LEU A 270 37.10 -6.82 -3.26
CA LEU A 270 36.05 -5.82 -3.16
C LEU A 270 36.57 -4.59 -2.40
N SER A 271 37.23 -3.67 -3.09
CA SER A 271 37.40 -2.32 -2.57
C SER A 271 36.03 -1.62 -2.55
N ALA A 272 35.77 -0.80 -1.53
CA ALA A 272 34.52 -0.03 -1.43
C ALA A 272 34.22 0.83 -2.68
N SER A 273 35.26 1.19 -3.44
CA SER A 273 35.14 1.89 -4.72
C SER A 273 34.44 1.06 -5.80
N LEU A 274 34.70 -0.26 -5.87
CA LEU A 274 34.09 -1.12 -6.87
C LEU A 274 32.61 -1.30 -6.59
N ILE A 275 32.19 -1.38 -5.33
CA ILE A 275 30.77 -1.47 -4.97
C ILE A 275 30.04 -0.18 -5.37
N HIS A 276 30.66 0.98 -5.16
CA HIS A 276 30.08 2.28 -5.52
C HIS A 276 29.81 2.41 -7.02
N ASP A 277 30.63 1.81 -7.88
CA ASP A 277 30.40 1.84 -9.34
C ASP A 277 29.13 1.08 -9.77
N TYR A 278 28.60 0.20 -8.91
CA TYR A 278 27.42 -0.64 -9.18
C TYR A 278 26.18 -0.29 -8.35
N THR A 279 26.31 0.52 -7.28
CA THR A 279 25.19 0.97 -6.42
C THR A 279 24.88 2.44 -6.62
#